data_AF-A0A845HJF9-F1
#
_entry.id   AF-A0A845HJF9-F1
#
_cell.length_a   1.000
_cell.length_b   1.000
_cell.length_c   1.000
_cell.angle_alpha   90.00
_cell.angle_beta   90.00
_cell.angle_gamma   90.00
#
_symmetry.space_group_name_H-M   'P 1'
#
loop_
_entity.id
_entity.type
_entity.pdbx_description
1 polymer ?
#
loop_
_entity_poly.entity_id
_entity_poly.type
_entity_poly.pdbx_seq_one_letter_code
_entity_poly.pdbx_strand_id
1 'polypeptide(L)'
;MTRIWFALAILLGLTSPALPKPLTLCAGELFTDARAKLVVDGWHADPTAHAATGEYAGLDRQLAHAGYFEVDYCSVGKSFCVLQYTRGKTCLRLHTQGEEIRSMRIERWSNDCREKGANEGGNLLPADVRYVTQWRNKCEDYEQCKGADGSLLKIKRKYARNPEIMKVLRSNDNPVEIYPSTKK
;
A
#
# COMPACT_ATOMS: atom_id res chain seq x y z
N MET A 1 7.90 -56.89 45.85
CA MET A 1 8.01 -55.47 45.42
C MET A 1 8.18 -55.44 43.91
N THR A 2 7.07 -55.28 43.19
CA THR A 2 7.00 -55.35 41.72
C THR A 2 7.25 -53.97 41.11
N ARG A 3 8.25 -53.86 40.22
CA ARG A 3 8.56 -52.63 39.48
C ARG A 3 7.74 -52.60 38.19
N ILE A 4 6.81 -51.66 38.08
CA ILE A 4 6.04 -51.39 36.88
C ILE A 4 6.82 -50.38 36.04
N TRP A 5 7.25 -50.79 34.85
CA TRP A 5 7.83 -49.91 33.83
C TRP A 5 6.69 -49.28 33.01
N PHE A 6 6.54 -47.95 33.08
CA PHE A 6 5.69 -47.21 32.17
C PHE A 6 6.45 -46.93 30.87
N ALA A 7 6.05 -47.60 29.78
CA ALA A 7 6.51 -47.26 28.44
C ALA A 7 5.79 -45.98 27.96
N LEU A 8 6.55 -44.90 27.80
CA LEU A 8 6.06 -43.63 27.25
C LEU A 8 6.01 -43.75 25.73
N ALA A 9 4.83 -43.95 25.16
CA ALA A 9 4.63 -43.94 23.71
C ALA A 9 4.63 -42.49 23.19
N ILE A 10 5.71 -42.08 22.53
CA ILE A 10 5.82 -40.78 21.86
C ILE A 10 5.05 -40.87 20.54
N LEU A 11 3.83 -40.31 20.51
CA LEU A 11 3.06 -40.08 19.29
C LEU A 11 3.68 -38.90 18.53
N LEU A 12 4.53 -39.21 17.55
CA LEU A 12 4.98 -38.26 16.53
C LEU A 12 3.79 -37.92 15.61
N GLY A 13 3.10 -36.82 15.90
CA GLY A 13 2.08 -36.25 15.03
C GLY A 13 2.72 -35.76 13.73
N LEU A 14 2.39 -36.44 12.62
CA LEU A 14 2.69 -35.97 11.26
C LEU A 14 1.85 -34.71 10.98
N THR A 15 2.39 -33.53 11.26
CA THR A 15 1.84 -32.29 10.73
C THR A 15 2.27 -32.18 9.27
N SER A 16 1.42 -32.66 8.35
CA SER A 16 1.63 -32.42 6.92
C SER A 16 1.61 -30.91 6.67
N PRO A 17 2.65 -30.32 6.07
CA PRO A 17 2.57 -28.94 5.63
C PRO A 17 1.52 -28.87 4.52
N ALA A 18 0.41 -28.17 4.77
CA ALA A 18 -0.54 -27.84 3.71
C ALA A 18 0.23 -27.08 2.62
N LEU A 19 0.30 -27.64 1.41
CA LEU A 19 0.89 -26.92 0.29
C LEU A 19 0.12 -25.61 0.09
N PRO A 20 0.80 -24.48 -0.12
CA PRO A 20 0.12 -23.22 -0.39
C PRO A 20 -0.80 -23.39 -1.61
N LYS A 21 -2.09 -23.10 -1.42
CA LYS A 21 -3.03 -23.10 -2.53
C LYS A 21 -2.57 -22.05 -3.55
N PRO A 22 -2.50 -22.39 -4.85
CA PRO A 22 -2.07 -21.41 -5.85
C PRO A 22 -3.00 -20.20 -5.83
N LEU A 23 -2.39 -19.01 -5.73
CA LEU A 23 -3.10 -17.74 -5.82
C LEU A 23 -3.89 -17.69 -7.11
N THR A 24 -5.20 -17.53 -6.98
CA THR A 24 -6.12 -17.44 -8.12
C THR A 24 -6.78 -16.07 -8.09
N LEU A 25 -6.47 -15.28 -9.12
CA LEU A 25 -7.17 -14.04 -9.45
C LEU A 25 -8.25 -14.35 -10.49
N CYS A 26 -9.38 -13.65 -10.39
CA CYS A 26 -10.53 -13.83 -11.26
C CYS A 26 -10.97 -12.47 -11.82
N ALA A 27 -11.15 -12.39 -13.14
CA ALA A 27 -11.81 -11.23 -13.73
C ALA A 27 -13.24 -11.08 -13.17
N GLY A 28 -13.66 -9.86 -12.91
CA GLY A 28 -14.93 -9.51 -12.29
C GLY A 28 -14.96 -9.61 -10.76
N GLU A 29 -13.96 -10.18 -10.09
CA GLU A 29 -13.94 -10.20 -8.63
C GLU A 29 -13.69 -8.80 -8.04
N LEU A 30 -14.12 -8.57 -6.79
CA LEU A 30 -13.87 -7.30 -6.12
C LEU A 30 -12.37 -7.09 -5.89
N PHE A 31 -11.89 -5.88 -6.16
CA PHE A 31 -10.51 -5.49 -5.93
C PHE A 31 -10.07 -5.75 -4.48
N THR A 32 -10.92 -5.47 -3.50
CA THR A 32 -10.59 -5.68 -2.09
C THR A 32 -10.39 -7.15 -1.73
N ASP A 33 -11.14 -8.05 -2.36
CA ASP A 33 -11.02 -9.50 -2.15
C ASP A 33 -9.74 -10.04 -2.80
N ALA A 34 -9.46 -9.60 -4.03
CA ALA A 34 -8.21 -9.90 -4.73
C ALA A 34 -6.99 -9.43 -3.91
N ARG A 35 -7.04 -8.19 -3.41
CA ARG A 35 -5.99 -7.62 -2.56
C ARG A 35 -5.76 -8.46 -1.30
N ALA A 36 -6.83 -8.88 -0.61
CA ALA A 36 -6.70 -9.69 0.59
C ALA A 36 -5.98 -11.01 0.30
N LYS A 37 -6.32 -11.68 -0.82
CA LYS A 37 -5.62 -12.89 -1.28
C LYS A 37 -4.14 -12.61 -1.57
N LEU A 38 -3.86 -11.52 -2.27
CA LEU A 38 -2.49 -11.12 -2.61
C LEU A 38 -1.62 -10.88 -1.38
N VAL A 39 -2.14 -10.14 -0.39
CA VAL A 39 -1.41 -9.87 0.86
C VAL A 39 -1.13 -11.15 1.62
N VAL A 40 -2.10 -12.08 1.70
CA VAL A 40 -1.92 -13.39 2.34
C VAL A 40 -0.87 -14.24 1.59
N ASP A 41 -0.82 -14.14 0.27
CA ASP A 41 0.17 -14.82 -0.60
C ASP A 41 1.56 -14.12 -0.62
N GLY A 42 1.75 -13.08 0.20
CA GLY A 42 3.03 -12.39 0.36
C GLY A 42 3.35 -11.35 -0.71
N TRP A 43 2.34 -10.89 -1.46
CA TRP A 43 2.47 -9.71 -2.31
C TRP A 43 2.34 -8.44 -1.49
N HIS A 44 3.14 -7.44 -1.86
CA HIS A 44 3.12 -6.13 -1.22
C HIS A 44 2.98 -5.04 -2.28
N ALA A 45 2.41 -3.90 -1.90
CA ALA A 45 2.43 -2.70 -2.72
C ALA A 45 3.86 -2.40 -3.17
N ASP A 46 4.06 -2.12 -4.46
CA ASP A 46 5.35 -1.62 -4.95
C ASP A 46 5.65 -0.29 -4.23
N PRO A 47 6.79 -0.18 -3.51
CA PRO A 47 7.12 1.05 -2.79
C PRO A 47 7.27 2.26 -3.73
N THR A 48 7.47 2.03 -5.02
CA THR A 48 7.59 3.07 -6.05
C THR A 48 6.34 3.27 -6.90
N ALA A 49 5.24 2.55 -6.65
CA ALA A 49 3.95 2.78 -7.34
C ALA A 49 3.59 4.26 -7.34
N HIS A 50 3.07 4.81 -8.45
CA HIS A 50 2.74 6.23 -8.64
C HIS A 50 3.94 7.18 -8.81
N ALA A 51 5.19 6.70 -8.85
CA ALA A 51 6.34 7.60 -9.01
C ALA A 51 6.40 8.29 -10.38
N ALA A 52 5.84 7.67 -11.43
CA ALA A 52 5.87 8.20 -12.79
C ALA A 52 4.72 9.16 -13.11
N THR A 53 3.68 9.21 -12.28
CA THR A 53 2.39 9.84 -12.62
C THR A 53 2.19 11.19 -11.94
N GLY A 54 3.15 11.61 -11.11
CA GLY A 54 3.16 12.93 -10.50
C GLY A 54 2.39 12.96 -9.18
N GLU A 55 1.41 13.85 -9.09
CA GLU A 55 0.68 14.13 -7.86
C GLU A 55 -0.55 13.23 -7.72
N TYR A 56 -0.79 12.77 -6.49
CA TYR A 56 -2.03 12.07 -6.15
C TYR A 56 -3.22 13.02 -6.26
N ALA A 57 -4.12 12.77 -7.20
CA ALA A 57 -5.36 13.52 -7.42
C ALA A 57 -6.56 12.57 -7.50
N GLY A 58 -7.79 13.08 -7.69
CA GLY A 58 -8.96 12.23 -8.01
C GLY A 58 -9.11 10.94 -7.17
N LEU A 59 -9.24 9.81 -7.85
CA LEU A 59 -9.44 8.48 -7.26
C LEU A 59 -8.14 7.87 -6.70
N ASP A 60 -7.00 8.13 -7.33
CA ASP A 60 -5.68 7.73 -6.85
C ASP A 60 -5.38 8.34 -5.47
N ARG A 61 -5.76 9.60 -5.24
CA ARG A 61 -5.74 10.23 -3.92
C ARG A 61 -6.67 9.54 -2.93
N GLN A 62 -7.89 9.18 -3.33
CA GLN A 62 -8.84 8.49 -2.45
C GLN A 62 -8.34 7.10 -2.05
N LEU A 63 -7.75 6.35 -2.99
CA LEU A 63 -7.11 5.06 -2.76
C LEU A 63 -5.92 5.19 -1.79
N ALA A 64 -4.99 6.12 -2.05
CA ALA A 64 -3.86 6.37 -1.18
C ALA A 64 -4.29 6.81 0.24
N HIS A 65 -5.32 7.66 0.33
CA HIS A 65 -5.91 8.08 1.61
C HIS A 65 -6.46 6.89 2.40
N ALA A 66 -7.08 5.93 1.72
CA ALA A 66 -7.57 4.69 2.31
C ALA A 66 -6.48 3.61 2.52
N GLY A 67 -5.21 3.92 2.24
CA GLY A 67 -4.06 3.05 2.49
C GLY A 67 -3.76 2.04 1.37
N TYR A 68 -4.32 2.24 0.17
CA TYR A 68 -4.04 1.45 -1.02
C TYR A 68 -2.87 2.06 -1.79
N PHE A 69 -1.66 1.98 -1.22
CA PHE A 69 -0.45 2.56 -1.81
C PHE A 69 0.10 1.78 -3.01
N GLU A 70 -0.48 0.63 -3.32
CA GLU A 70 -0.26 -0.10 -4.57
C GLU A 70 -0.83 0.63 -5.80
N VAL A 71 -1.67 1.65 -5.65
CA VAL A 71 -2.19 2.41 -6.79
C VAL A 71 -1.03 3.04 -7.56
N ASP A 72 -0.93 2.72 -8.84
CA ASP A 72 0.04 3.29 -9.74
C ASP A 72 -0.53 4.54 -10.40
N TYR A 73 -1.65 4.40 -11.11
CA TYR A 73 -2.42 5.54 -11.60
C TYR A 73 -3.87 5.17 -11.84
N CYS A 74 -4.72 6.19 -11.94
CA CYS A 74 -6.11 6.05 -12.36
C CYS A 74 -6.35 6.93 -13.59
N SER A 75 -7.10 6.42 -14.57
CA SER A 75 -7.50 7.20 -15.73
C SER A 75 -8.83 7.89 -15.45
N VAL A 76 -8.80 9.22 -15.37
CA VAL A 76 -10.00 10.04 -15.33
C VAL A 76 -10.71 9.90 -16.70
N GLY A 77 -11.98 9.49 -16.69
CA GLY A 77 -12.82 9.36 -17.89
C GLY A 77 -12.91 7.96 -18.51
N LYS A 78 -11.97 7.05 -18.21
CA LYS A 78 -12.09 5.62 -18.56
C LYS A 78 -12.41 4.74 -17.35
N SER A 79 -12.55 5.35 -16.17
CA SER A 79 -12.98 4.73 -14.92
C SER A 79 -12.23 3.44 -14.59
N PHE A 80 -10.90 3.47 -14.74
CA PHE A 80 -10.03 2.36 -14.36
C PHE A 80 -8.83 2.84 -13.55
N CYS A 81 -8.31 1.95 -12.72
CA CYS A 81 -7.04 2.13 -12.03
C CYS A 81 -6.10 0.98 -12.34
N VAL A 82 -4.82 1.27 -12.24
CA VAL A 82 -3.74 0.30 -12.33
C VAL A 82 -3.05 0.25 -10.99
N LEU A 83 -2.82 -0.96 -10.49
CA LEU A 83 -2.18 -1.20 -9.21
C LEU A 83 -0.95 -2.08 -9.39
N GLN A 84 0.13 -1.74 -8.71
CA GLN A 84 1.42 -2.40 -8.80
C GLN A 84 1.79 -3.08 -7.49
N TYR A 85 2.05 -4.38 -7.61
CA TYR A 85 2.52 -5.22 -6.52
C TYR A 85 3.90 -5.80 -6.86
N THR A 86 4.63 -6.15 -5.80
CA THR A 86 5.91 -6.85 -5.87
C THR A 86 5.95 -8.01 -4.88
N ARG A 87 6.68 -9.06 -5.26
CA ARG A 87 7.06 -10.16 -4.39
C ARG A 87 8.46 -10.61 -4.77
N GLY A 88 9.44 -10.26 -3.94
CA GLY A 88 10.85 -10.42 -4.30
C GLY A 88 11.20 -9.60 -5.54
N LYS A 89 11.62 -10.27 -6.62
CA LYS A 89 11.94 -9.64 -7.92
C LYS A 89 10.78 -9.72 -8.93
N THR A 90 9.65 -10.30 -8.54
CA THR A 90 8.49 -10.47 -9.42
C THR A 90 7.52 -9.32 -9.24
N CYS A 91 6.95 -8.87 -10.36
CA CYS A 91 5.94 -7.82 -10.42
C CYS A 91 4.57 -8.43 -10.73
N LEU A 92 3.52 -7.78 -10.25
CA LEU A 92 2.15 -8.05 -10.63
C LEU A 92 1.44 -6.72 -10.82
N ARG A 93 0.87 -6.52 -12.01
CA ARG A 93 0.13 -5.33 -12.39
C ARG A 93 -1.33 -5.69 -12.53
N LEU A 94 -2.18 -5.12 -11.68
CA LEU A 94 -3.63 -5.30 -11.74
C LEU A 94 -4.26 -4.12 -12.47
N HIS A 95 -5.21 -4.41 -13.35
CA HIS A 95 -6.11 -3.43 -13.92
C HIS A 95 -7.49 -3.64 -13.32
N THR A 96 -8.11 -2.56 -12.87
CA THR A 96 -9.45 -2.57 -12.29
C THR A 96 -10.37 -1.63 -13.03
N GLN A 97 -11.66 -1.96 -13.13
CA GLN A 97 -12.71 -1.02 -13.55
C GLN A 97 -13.55 -0.56 -12.36
N GLY A 98 -14.09 0.66 -12.43
CA GLY A 98 -14.94 1.29 -11.44
C GLY A 98 -14.29 2.51 -10.78
N GLU A 99 -15.12 3.44 -10.28
CA GLU A 99 -14.66 4.69 -9.65
C GLU A 99 -14.78 4.68 -8.12
N GLU A 100 -15.56 3.76 -7.56
CA GLU A 100 -15.72 3.63 -6.13
C GLU A 100 -14.94 2.43 -5.62
N ILE A 101 -14.05 2.66 -4.64
CA ILE A 101 -13.15 1.63 -4.08
C ILE A 101 -13.88 0.33 -3.71
N ARG A 102 -15.11 0.42 -3.18
CA ARG A 102 -15.90 -0.73 -2.72
C ARG A 102 -16.51 -1.56 -3.85
N SER A 103 -16.62 -1.00 -5.06
CA SER A 103 -17.23 -1.67 -6.22
C SER A 103 -16.24 -1.88 -7.36
N MET A 104 -14.99 -1.42 -7.22
CA MET A 104 -13.92 -1.69 -8.17
C MET A 104 -13.72 -3.19 -8.36
N ARG A 105 -13.61 -3.62 -9.62
CA ARG A 105 -13.46 -5.02 -9.99
C ARG A 105 -12.20 -5.24 -10.80
N ILE A 106 -11.57 -6.39 -10.61
CA ILE A 106 -10.43 -6.83 -11.42
C ILE A 106 -10.92 -7.03 -12.86
N GLU A 107 -10.27 -6.38 -13.82
CA GLU A 107 -10.50 -6.60 -15.24
C GLU A 107 -9.48 -7.61 -15.79
N ARG A 108 -8.20 -7.37 -15.50
CA ARG A 108 -7.08 -8.19 -15.98
C ARG A 108 -5.84 -7.97 -15.12
N TRP A 109 -4.84 -8.83 -15.29
CA TRP A 109 -3.55 -8.70 -14.65
C TRP A 109 -2.42 -9.20 -15.54
N SER A 110 -1.21 -8.71 -15.29
CA SER A 110 0.02 -9.15 -15.95
C SER A 110 1.18 -9.20 -14.97
N ASN A 111 2.28 -9.83 -15.36
CA ASN A 111 3.52 -9.87 -14.57
C ASN A 111 4.44 -8.67 -14.87
N ASP A 112 3.90 -7.62 -15.51
CA ASP A 112 4.67 -6.45 -15.88
C ASP A 112 5.02 -5.62 -14.64
N CYS A 113 6.23 -5.09 -14.64
CA CYS A 113 6.61 -4.06 -13.69
C CYS A 113 6.08 -2.71 -14.15
N ARG A 114 5.96 -1.78 -13.20
CA ARG A 114 5.59 -0.40 -13.50
C ARG A 114 6.59 0.23 -14.47
N GLU A 115 6.06 1.07 -15.36
CA GLU A 115 6.86 1.94 -16.21
C GLU A 115 7.55 3.04 -15.38
N LYS A 116 8.86 3.17 -15.55
CA LYS A 116 9.63 4.23 -14.89
C LYS A 116 9.47 5.55 -15.63
N GLY A 117 9.25 6.64 -14.90
CA GLY A 117 9.20 7.96 -15.49
C GLY A 117 10.57 8.39 -16.02
N ALA A 118 10.61 9.19 -17.10
CA ALA A 118 11.86 9.68 -17.68
C ALA A 118 12.75 10.48 -16.69
N ASN A 119 12.12 11.10 -15.69
CA ASN A 119 12.79 11.91 -14.66
C ASN A 119 12.85 11.20 -13.29
N GLU A 120 12.62 9.89 -13.25
CA GLU A 120 12.59 9.13 -12.01
C GLU A 120 14.01 8.88 -11.47
N GLY A 121 14.37 9.58 -10.38
CA GLY A 121 15.68 9.46 -9.73
C GLY A 121 15.88 8.13 -8.97
N GLY A 122 17.13 7.77 -8.69
CA GLY A 122 17.47 6.50 -8.02
C GLY A 122 17.06 6.38 -6.55
N ASN A 123 16.76 7.50 -5.87
CA ASN A 123 16.42 7.56 -4.45
C ASN A 123 14.96 7.98 -4.22
N LEU A 124 14.03 7.21 -4.77
CA LEU A 124 12.61 7.47 -4.54
C LEU A 124 12.20 7.16 -3.11
N LEU A 125 11.52 8.12 -2.48
CA LEU A 125 10.79 7.87 -1.25
C LEU A 125 9.66 6.87 -1.51
N PRO A 126 9.33 5.99 -0.54
CA PRO A 126 8.18 5.11 -0.65
C PRO A 126 6.85 5.85 -0.92
N ALA A 127 5.91 5.21 -1.60
CA ALA A 127 4.63 5.78 -2.02
C ALA A 127 3.84 6.40 -0.85
N ASP A 128 3.81 5.73 0.30
CA ASP A 128 3.15 6.26 1.51
C ASP A 128 3.83 7.54 2.05
N VAL A 129 5.16 7.60 2.02
CA VAL A 129 5.93 8.80 2.40
C VAL A 129 5.69 9.94 1.41
N ARG A 130 5.69 9.66 0.10
CA ARG A 130 5.40 10.68 -0.93
C ARG A 130 3.98 11.22 -0.77
N TYR A 131 3.01 10.33 -0.58
CA TYR A 131 1.62 10.72 -0.38
C TYR A 131 1.43 11.60 0.85
N VAL A 132 1.93 11.20 2.03
CA VAL A 132 1.73 12.00 3.26
C VAL A 132 2.43 13.35 3.17
N THR A 133 3.58 13.42 2.52
CA THR A 133 4.30 14.68 2.29
C THR A 133 3.49 15.60 1.38
N GLN A 134 2.98 15.09 0.25
CA GLN A 134 2.11 15.86 -0.63
C GLN A 134 0.85 16.33 0.11
N TRP A 135 0.20 15.43 0.84
CA TRP A 135 -1.04 15.73 1.55
C TRP A 135 -0.86 16.88 2.54
N ARG A 136 0.21 16.86 3.34
CA ARG A 136 0.51 17.94 4.29
C ARG A 136 0.89 19.26 3.62
N ASN A 137 1.58 19.20 2.49
CA ASN A 137 2.01 20.40 1.78
C ASN A 137 0.87 21.08 0.98
N LYS A 138 -0.18 20.32 0.63
CA LYS A 138 -1.24 20.79 -0.28
C LYS A 138 -2.62 20.93 0.35
N CYS A 139 -2.84 20.44 1.57
CA CYS A 139 -4.13 20.63 2.20
C CYS A 139 -4.26 22.09 2.68
N GLU A 140 -5.35 22.75 2.30
CA GLU A 140 -5.52 24.20 2.51
C GLU A 140 -6.49 24.53 3.65
N ASP A 141 -7.31 23.57 4.07
CA ASP A 141 -8.32 23.74 5.11
C ASP A 141 -8.43 22.53 6.04
N TYR A 142 -9.23 22.67 7.10
CA TYR A 142 -9.41 21.63 8.12
C TYR A 142 -9.89 20.30 7.53
N GLU A 143 -10.88 20.32 6.65
CA GLU A 143 -11.48 19.11 6.11
C GLU A 143 -10.51 18.39 5.18
N GLN A 144 -9.73 19.14 4.40
CA GLN A 144 -8.67 18.59 3.57
C GLN A 144 -7.52 18.01 4.40
N CYS A 145 -7.14 18.65 5.51
CA CYS A 145 -6.04 18.21 6.37
C CYS A 145 -6.43 17.14 7.40
N LYS A 146 -7.72 16.82 7.50
CA LYS A 146 -8.27 15.93 8.54
C LYS A 146 -7.61 14.56 8.51
N GLY A 147 -6.90 14.23 9.58
CA GLY A 147 -6.20 12.95 9.74
C GLY A 147 -4.76 12.92 9.18
N ALA A 148 -4.26 14.02 8.61
CA ALA A 148 -2.89 14.11 8.10
C ALA A 148 -1.84 13.90 9.21
N ASP A 149 -2.05 14.48 10.40
CA ASP A 149 -1.17 14.27 11.56
C ASP A 149 -1.17 12.81 12.04
N GLY A 150 -2.34 12.19 12.10
CA GLY A 150 -2.48 10.78 12.49
C GLY A 150 -1.79 9.86 11.49
N SER A 151 -1.90 10.15 10.20
CA SER A 151 -1.22 9.41 9.13
C SER A 151 0.29 9.62 9.17
N LEU A 152 0.77 10.85 9.39
CA LEU A 152 2.19 11.15 9.58
C LEU A 152 2.76 10.35 10.76
N LEU A 153 2.05 10.30 11.89
CA LEU A 153 2.49 9.55 13.07
C LEU A 153 2.59 8.04 12.78
N LYS A 154 1.63 7.47 12.06
CA LYS A 154 1.67 6.06 11.64
C LYS A 154 2.89 5.78 10.75
N ILE A 155 3.15 6.65 9.78
CA ILE A 155 4.27 6.52 8.84
C ILE A 155 5.61 6.68 9.57
N LYS A 156 5.73 7.65 10.49
CA LYS A 156 6.92 7.80 11.35
C LYS A 156 7.21 6.54 12.15
N ARG A 157 6.18 5.89 12.71
CA ARG A 157 6.35 4.61 13.42
C ARG A 157 6.85 3.50 12.48
N LYS A 158 6.27 3.40 11.28
CA LYS A 158 6.67 2.43 10.26
C LYS A 158 8.15 2.58 9.87
N TYR A 159 8.62 3.81 9.73
CA TYR A 159 9.99 4.10 9.27
C TYR A 159 10.94 4.58 10.38
N ALA A 160 10.63 4.34 11.66
CA ALA A 160 11.39 4.87 12.79
C ALA A 160 12.90 4.52 12.77
N ARG A 161 13.26 3.42 12.11
CA ARG A 161 14.65 2.94 11.96
C ARG A 161 15.34 3.37 10.66
N ASN A 162 14.66 4.14 9.80
CA ASN A 162 15.23 4.66 8.55
C ASN A 162 15.56 6.15 8.70
N PRO A 163 16.83 6.53 8.92
CA PRO A 163 17.20 7.93 9.20
C PRO A 163 16.89 8.87 8.04
N GLU A 164 17.07 8.42 6.80
CA GLU A 164 16.82 9.24 5.60
C GLU A 164 15.33 9.57 5.45
N ILE A 165 14.45 8.57 5.60
CA ILE A 165 13.00 8.79 5.58
C ILE A 165 12.58 9.65 6.77
N MET A 166 13.12 9.39 7.97
CA MET A 166 12.78 10.17 9.15
C MET A 166 13.19 11.64 9.04
N LYS A 167 14.27 11.96 8.33
CA LYS A 167 14.65 13.34 8.02
C LYS A 167 13.56 14.05 7.22
N VAL A 168 13.04 13.40 6.18
CA VAL A 168 11.92 13.93 5.36
C VAL A 168 10.64 14.04 6.19
N LEU A 169 10.29 13.02 6.97
CA LEU A 169 9.06 13.05 7.76
C LEU A 169 9.09 14.15 8.84
N ARG A 170 10.27 14.45 9.42
CA ARG A 170 10.42 15.53 10.41
C ARG A 170 10.33 16.92 9.82
N SER A 171 10.73 17.13 8.55
CA SER A 171 10.55 18.44 7.91
C SER A 171 9.09 18.80 7.68
N ASN A 172 8.18 17.82 7.83
CA ASN A 172 6.74 18.00 7.74
C ASN A 172 6.07 18.18 9.12
N ASP A 173 6.84 18.36 10.21
CA ASP A 173 6.30 18.39 11.58
C ASP A 173 5.54 19.66 11.93
N ASN A 174 5.69 20.72 11.14
CA ASN A 174 4.90 21.91 11.34
C ASN A 174 3.42 21.53 11.24
N PRO A 175 2.61 21.88 12.26
CA PRO A 175 1.17 21.69 12.19
C PRO A 175 0.66 22.40 10.93
N VAL A 176 -0.30 21.79 10.23
CA VAL A 176 -0.91 22.52 9.11
C VAL A 176 -1.60 23.75 9.71
N GLU A 177 -1.22 24.96 9.30
CA GLU A 177 -1.87 26.19 9.74
C GLU A 177 -3.27 26.23 9.13
N ILE A 178 -4.27 25.83 9.94
CA ILE A 178 -5.67 25.67 9.50
C ILE A 178 -6.40 27.03 9.41
N TYR A 179 -5.80 28.08 9.95
CA TYR A 179 -6.31 29.45 9.87
C TYR A 179 -5.21 30.36 9.33
N PRO A 180 -5.48 31.20 8.31
CA PRO A 180 -4.55 32.27 7.98
C PRO A 180 -4.38 33.12 9.24
N SER A 181 -3.16 33.27 9.72
CA SER A 181 -2.89 34.20 10.81
C SER A 181 -3.46 35.55 10.37
N THR A 182 -4.42 36.09 11.12
CA THR A 182 -4.83 37.48 11.00
C THR A 182 -3.68 38.34 11.52
N LYS A 183 -2.61 38.45 10.73
CA LYS A 183 -1.61 39.50 10.91
C LYS A 183 -2.32 40.82 10.59
N LYS A 184 -2.65 41.53 11.68
CA LYS A 184 -2.96 42.96 11.68
C LYS A 184 -1.79 43.76 11.11
#